data_AF-A0A178ZVW4-F1
#
_entry.id   AF-A0A178ZVW4-F1
#
_cell.length_a   1.000
_cell.length_b   1.000
_cell.length_c   1.000
_cell.angle_alpha   90.00
_cell.angle_beta   90.00
_cell.angle_gamma   90.00
#
_symmetry.space_group_name_H-M   'P 1'
#
loop_
_entity.id
_entity.type
_entity.pdbx_description
1 polymer ?
#
loop_
_entity_poly.entity_id
_entity_poly.type
_entity_poly.pdbx_seq_one_letter_code
_entity_poly.pdbx_strand_id
1 'polypeptide(L)'
;MADVDKEGPDTLPNTPDTVPLDDHFFSPRTSARLQGDFARLVPVNHAAVLAFHSIAERTRLEPDWNPHIKKFLFIEETARQLSPEWDGSDASSDTTSGHPAQVLMGYYRLSLDILTNHTRLGWVLGSGRKDLVNGGVDFLLTLQKNRHHVHGRHARLVHHAQNGALMLVTGKGRVVLVNGIERLEGSQRVLGSVRTALSFGNLSYNLEFTGLNENSYREKLGELFTRLHPDGDVPPMSLELTPLEHHHELHGFLIHSPFASGASGVVSAGFEKSTGRAVAIKRVKRTPATVARIQLEIQIYKKIGNHPNLCHLMADLYSGGDEYSTGKSRINDVYLVHSPLARQTFLDLTLSKRPYDVRMSAFHQVLRGLAHLHQHGIMHRDLKPTNMMIVSYSPVHAIIIDYGSATFEATSTDHYCGTIAYLAPEILRLKYQTESLYQDPYDCRVDIWALGLSGYQLFFQEHCKWEKGVSSVAHQDIIQNLRSRPASIADVLERMLSWQRVHRPHANELLQSKLWSKLVDGAEAPNADISASAHVLKRVKR
;
A
#
# COMPACT_ATOMS: atom_id res chain seq x y z
N MET A 1 9.75 -49.66 -31.59
CA MET A 1 10.33 -48.94 -32.75
C MET A 1 9.60 -47.63 -32.90
N ALA A 2 10.27 -46.54 -32.50
CA ALA A 2 10.12 -45.15 -32.96
C ALA A 2 10.55 -44.22 -31.82
N ASP A 3 11.67 -43.54 -32.07
CA ASP A 3 12.33 -42.55 -31.23
C ASP A 3 11.72 -41.15 -31.39
N VAL A 4 11.77 -40.41 -30.28
CA VAL A 4 12.10 -38.97 -30.12
C VAL A 4 11.26 -37.93 -30.87
N ASP A 5 10.52 -37.10 -30.11
CA ASP A 5 10.75 -35.64 -30.17
C ASP A 5 10.26 -34.91 -28.90
N LYS A 6 10.98 -33.82 -28.60
CA LYS A 6 11.03 -33.05 -27.36
C LYS A 6 9.87 -32.07 -27.21
N GLU A 7 9.24 -32.00 -26.03
CA GLU A 7 8.40 -30.88 -25.61
C GLU A 7 9.26 -29.75 -25.01
N GLY A 8 9.16 -28.55 -25.60
CA GLY A 8 9.67 -27.29 -25.04
C GLY A 8 8.58 -26.55 -24.23
N PRO A 9 8.96 -25.54 -23.42
CA PRO A 9 8.06 -24.92 -22.46
C PRO A 9 7.09 -23.90 -23.08
N ASP A 10 5.90 -23.84 -22.48
CA ASP A 10 4.75 -22.97 -22.74
C ASP A 10 5.11 -21.51 -23.05
N THR A 11 4.53 -21.00 -24.14
CA THR A 11 4.55 -19.61 -24.56
C THR A 11 3.51 -18.78 -23.79
N LEU A 12 3.95 -17.65 -23.24
CA LEU A 12 3.10 -16.62 -22.61
C LEU A 12 2.13 -15.99 -23.63
N PRO A 13 0.89 -15.64 -23.25
CA PRO A 13 -0.07 -15.01 -24.15
C PRO A 13 0.27 -13.54 -24.44
N ASN A 14 0.21 -13.20 -25.73
CA ASN A 14 0.45 -11.90 -26.35
C ASN A 14 -0.20 -10.71 -25.61
N THR A 15 0.65 -9.82 -25.08
CA THR A 15 0.30 -8.43 -24.77
C THR A 15 0.19 -7.62 -26.08
N PRO A 16 -0.80 -6.71 -26.21
CA PRO A 16 -0.96 -5.89 -27.41
C PRO A 16 0.23 -4.95 -27.58
N ASP A 17 0.85 -5.04 -28.75
CA ASP A 17 1.88 -4.20 -29.37
C ASP A 17 2.36 -3.03 -28.50
N THR A 18 3.39 -3.31 -27.69
CA THR A 18 4.34 -2.30 -27.26
C THR A 18 5.00 -1.74 -28.51
N VAL A 19 4.61 -0.56 -28.96
CA VAL A 19 5.47 0.24 -29.83
C VAL A 19 6.78 0.44 -29.04
N PRO A 20 7.93 -0.08 -29.50
CA PRO A 20 9.20 0.19 -28.85
C PRO A 20 9.41 1.69 -28.95
N LEU A 21 9.35 2.39 -27.83
CA LEU A 21 9.89 3.74 -27.76
C LEU A 21 11.39 3.61 -27.97
N ASP A 22 11.89 4.23 -29.04
CA ASP A 22 13.32 4.30 -29.39
C ASP A 22 14.19 4.46 -28.14
N ASP A 23 15.06 3.48 -27.88
CA ASP A 23 16.11 3.49 -26.85
C ASP A 23 17.15 4.62 -27.05
N HIS A 24 16.98 5.46 -28.06
CA HIS A 24 17.89 6.54 -28.43
C HIS A 24 17.77 7.83 -27.58
N PHE A 25 16.85 7.90 -26.61
CA PHE A 25 16.73 9.04 -25.67
C PHE A 25 17.31 8.80 -24.26
N PHE A 26 17.85 7.61 -23.98
CA PHE A 26 18.79 7.48 -22.88
C PHE A 26 20.05 8.25 -23.26
N SER A 27 20.28 9.43 -22.68
CA SER A 27 21.60 10.04 -22.74
C SER A 27 22.59 9.06 -22.10
N PRO A 28 23.52 8.44 -22.86
CA PRO A 28 24.48 7.52 -22.31
C PRO A 28 25.65 8.35 -21.79
N ARG A 29 25.46 9.17 -20.74
CA ARG A 29 26.50 10.10 -20.26
C ARG A 29 26.20 10.65 -18.86
N THR A 30 26.31 9.79 -17.83
CA THR A 30 26.94 10.10 -16.51
C THR A 30 26.83 8.85 -15.61
N SER A 31 27.53 7.78 -15.96
CA SER A 31 27.83 6.69 -15.03
C SER A 31 28.82 7.13 -13.92
N ALA A 32 29.36 8.35 -13.99
CA ALA A 32 30.56 8.74 -13.23
C ALA A 32 30.34 9.47 -11.89
N ARG A 33 29.11 9.78 -11.42
CA ARG A 33 28.93 10.51 -10.12
C ARG A 33 27.68 10.16 -9.29
N LEU A 34 27.01 9.03 -9.56
CA LEU A 34 25.70 8.67 -8.99
C LEU A 34 25.75 7.90 -7.65
N GLN A 35 26.79 8.04 -6.83
CA GLN A 35 26.80 7.40 -5.51
C GLN A 35 25.82 8.14 -4.56
N GLY A 36 24.57 7.69 -4.50
CA GLY A 36 23.63 7.98 -3.41
C GLY A 36 22.42 8.87 -3.71
N ASP A 37 22.30 9.45 -4.90
CA ASP A 37 21.10 10.19 -5.32
C ASP A 37 19.99 9.19 -5.70
N PHE A 38 18.78 9.36 -5.17
CA PHE A 38 17.64 8.47 -5.46
C PHE A 38 16.71 9.01 -6.55
N ALA A 39 16.77 10.32 -6.82
CA ALA A 39 16.04 10.97 -7.90
C ALA A 39 16.76 12.25 -8.36
N ARG A 40 16.36 12.76 -9.52
CA ARG A 40 16.81 14.04 -10.07
C ARG A 40 15.65 14.81 -10.68
N LEU A 41 15.73 16.14 -10.65
CA LEU A 41 14.78 17.03 -11.29
C LEU A 41 15.47 17.75 -12.46
N VAL A 42 15.13 17.33 -13.69
CA VAL A 42 15.80 17.74 -14.93
C VAL A 42 14.97 18.82 -15.63
N PRO A 43 15.53 20.00 -15.99
CA PRO A 43 14.83 21.00 -16.80
C PRO A 43 14.47 20.45 -18.19
N VAL A 44 13.26 20.75 -18.69
CA VAL A 44 12.74 20.14 -19.94
C VAL A 44 12.36 21.17 -20.99
N ASN A 45 11.68 22.24 -20.60
CA ASN A 45 11.32 23.29 -21.57
C ASN A 45 12.38 24.39 -21.62
N HIS A 46 12.34 25.18 -22.69
CA HIS A 46 13.30 26.26 -22.93
C HIS A 46 13.41 27.24 -21.75
N ALA A 47 12.27 27.63 -21.16
CA ALA A 47 12.23 28.52 -20.00
C ALA A 47 12.94 27.93 -18.76
N ALA A 48 12.72 26.64 -18.45
CA ALA A 48 13.39 25.97 -17.33
C ALA A 48 14.89 25.81 -17.56
N VAL A 49 15.31 25.48 -18.79
CA VAL A 49 16.73 25.36 -19.14
C VAL A 49 17.46 26.71 -18.97
N LEU A 50 16.89 27.81 -19.47
CA LEU A 50 17.46 29.14 -19.29
C LEU A 50 17.48 29.58 -17.82
N ALA A 51 16.39 29.33 -17.09
CA ALA A 51 16.32 29.64 -15.67
C ALA A 51 17.38 28.87 -14.85
N PHE A 52 17.58 27.58 -15.16
CA PHE A 52 18.63 26.76 -14.57
C PHE A 52 20.02 27.30 -14.92
N HIS A 53 20.25 27.64 -16.19
CA HIS A 53 21.52 28.21 -16.63
C HIS A 53 21.91 29.48 -15.88
N SER A 54 20.99 30.44 -15.71
CA SER A 54 21.30 31.66 -14.95
C SER A 54 21.69 31.37 -13.49
N ILE A 55 21.12 30.34 -12.89
CA ILE A 55 21.48 29.91 -11.53
C ILE A 55 22.84 29.21 -11.52
N ALA A 56 23.07 28.32 -12.48
CA ALA A 56 24.32 27.58 -12.64
C ALA A 56 25.50 28.51 -12.92
N GLU A 57 25.32 29.48 -13.82
CA GLU A 57 26.31 30.51 -14.17
C GLU A 57 26.66 31.35 -12.95
N ARG A 58 25.65 31.88 -12.24
CA ARG A 58 25.88 32.65 -11.01
C ARG A 58 26.63 31.83 -9.96
N THR A 59 26.28 30.55 -9.79
CA THR A 59 26.95 29.66 -8.83
C THR A 59 28.41 29.37 -9.21
N ARG A 60 28.76 29.41 -10.50
CA ARG A 60 30.14 29.28 -10.99
C ARG A 60 30.94 30.58 -10.82
N LEU A 61 30.35 31.71 -11.16
CA LEU A 61 30.99 33.03 -11.10
C LEU A 61 31.13 33.55 -9.66
N GLU A 62 30.16 33.24 -8.80
CA GLU A 62 30.12 33.63 -7.39
C GLU A 62 30.04 32.36 -6.50
N PRO A 63 31.17 31.66 -6.23
CA PRO A 63 31.16 30.40 -5.49
C PRO A 63 30.53 30.48 -4.10
N ASP A 64 30.56 31.66 -3.47
CA ASP A 64 30.04 31.93 -2.12
C ASP A 64 28.62 32.51 -2.10
N TRP A 65 27.99 32.72 -3.26
CA TRP A 65 26.68 33.39 -3.34
C TRP A 65 25.58 32.64 -2.56
N ASN A 66 25.53 31.31 -2.70
CA ASN A 66 24.62 30.48 -1.93
C ASN A 66 25.15 29.04 -1.79
N PRO A 67 25.96 28.77 -0.75
CA PRO A 67 26.54 27.44 -0.52
C PRO A 67 25.49 26.34 -0.28
N HIS A 68 24.29 26.71 0.20
CA HIS A 68 23.20 25.76 0.41
C HIS A 68 22.62 25.25 -0.90
N ILE A 69 22.18 26.15 -1.78
CA ILE A 69 21.58 25.79 -3.08
C ILE A 69 22.59 24.99 -3.91
N LYS A 70 23.86 25.37 -3.87
CA LYS A 70 24.94 24.69 -4.61
C LYS A 70 25.02 23.18 -4.33
N LYS A 71 24.69 22.73 -3.10
CA LYS A 71 24.69 21.30 -2.74
C LYS A 71 23.74 20.48 -3.60
N PHE A 72 22.62 21.07 -4.01
CA PHE A 72 21.57 20.39 -4.77
C PHE A 72 21.75 20.49 -6.29
N LEU A 73 22.75 21.23 -6.79
CA LEU A 73 22.96 21.39 -8.22
C LEU A 73 23.99 20.38 -8.74
N PHE A 74 23.63 19.66 -9.79
CA PHE A 74 24.59 19.07 -10.69
C PHE A 74 24.68 19.94 -11.94
N ILE A 75 25.88 20.44 -12.27
CA ILE A 75 26.12 21.27 -13.45
C ILE A 75 27.11 20.52 -14.34
N GLU A 76 26.74 20.26 -15.59
CA GLU A 76 27.62 19.63 -16.57
C GLU A 76 28.86 20.47 -16.84
N GLU A 77 30.01 19.83 -17.06
CA GLU A 77 31.28 20.54 -17.26
C GLU A 77 31.25 21.41 -18.51
N THR A 78 30.68 20.89 -19.61
CA THR A 78 30.61 21.57 -20.91
C THR A 78 29.26 22.25 -21.12
N ALA A 79 29.29 23.50 -21.55
CA ALA A 79 28.10 24.20 -22.03
C ALA A 79 27.71 23.65 -23.41
N ARG A 80 26.40 23.61 -23.70
CA ARG A 80 25.86 23.08 -24.96
C ARG A 80 25.17 24.18 -25.76
N GLN A 81 25.20 24.08 -27.08
CA GLN A 81 24.29 24.87 -27.92
C GLN A 81 22.85 24.37 -27.71
N LEU A 82 21.91 25.29 -27.62
CA LEU A 82 20.48 24.97 -27.62
C LEU A 82 20.10 24.36 -28.98
N SER A 83 19.36 23.24 -28.97
CA SER A 83 18.87 22.62 -30.21
C SER A 83 17.84 23.54 -30.91
N PRO A 84 17.93 23.74 -32.24
CA PRO A 84 16.93 24.49 -33.01
C PRO A 84 15.52 23.91 -32.94
N GLU A 85 15.36 22.61 -32.62
CA GLU A 85 14.05 21.95 -32.52
C GLU A 85 13.21 22.44 -31.32
N TRP A 86 13.83 23.16 -30.37
CA TRP A 86 13.16 23.71 -29.19
C TRP A 86 12.55 25.10 -29.44
N ASP A 87 12.72 25.66 -30.63
CA ASP A 87 12.10 26.92 -31.10
C ASP A 87 10.65 26.72 -31.62
N GLY A 88 10.09 25.53 -31.44
CA GLY A 88 8.75 25.18 -31.90
C GLY A 88 7.63 25.71 -31.00
N SER A 89 6.86 26.65 -31.54
CA SER A 89 5.46 26.99 -31.21
C SER A 89 5.12 28.11 -30.21
N ASP A 90 5.88 29.20 -30.13
CA ASP A 90 5.31 30.51 -29.70
C ASP A 90 6.17 31.71 -30.12
N ALA A 91 6.64 31.71 -31.37
CA ALA A 91 7.30 32.87 -31.97
C ALA A 91 6.26 33.88 -32.50
N SER A 92 5.54 34.55 -31.59
CA SER A 92 5.00 35.87 -31.93
C SER A 92 6.16 36.86 -31.91
N SER A 93 6.66 37.18 -33.11
CA SER A 93 7.49 38.32 -33.49
C SER A 93 8.03 39.20 -32.34
N ASP A 94 9.19 38.82 -31.80
CA ASP A 94 10.14 39.78 -31.22
C ASP A 94 11.57 39.22 -31.30
N THR A 95 12.08 39.09 -32.53
CA THR A 95 13.49 38.78 -32.77
C THR A 95 14.32 40.02 -32.55
N THR A 96 14.81 40.20 -31.31
CA THR A 96 16.21 40.55 -30.96
C THR A 96 16.30 40.83 -29.45
N SER A 97 16.95 39.94 -28.67
CA SER A 97 17.91 40.28 -27.59
C SER A 97 18.12 39.16 -26.55
N GLY A 98 19.38 38.74 -26.37
CA GLY A 98 19.86 38.29 -25.05
C GLY A 98 19.92 36.79 -24.72
N HIS A 99 19.60 35.86 -25.62
CA HIS A 99 19.79 34.43 -25.32
C HIS A 99 21.26 34.01 -25.48
N PRO A 100 21.85 33.31 -24.48
CA PRO A 100 23.25 32.91 -24.53
C PRO A 100 23.48 31.84 -25.60
N ALA A 101 24.54 31.98 -26.39
CA ALA A 101 24.90 31.06 -27.47
C ALA A 101 25.27 29.65 -26.97
N GLN A 102 25.68 29.54 -25.70
CA GLN A 102 25.91 28.27 -25.01
C GLN A 102 25.25 28.29 -23.64
N VAL A 103 24.60 27.19 -23.29
CA VAL A 103 23.81 27.06 -22.07
C VAL A 103 24.40 25.99 -21.16
N LEU A 104 24.46 26.30 -19.87
CA LEU A 104 24.87 25.35 -18.84
C LEU A 104 23.71 24.40 -18.54
N MET A 105 23.91 23.13 -18.86
CA MET A 105 22.95 22.06 -18.58
C MET A 105 23.23 21.41 -17.23
N GLY A 106 22.22 20.73 -16.69
CA GLY A 106 22.32 20.07 -15.40
C GLY A 106 20.96 19.69 -14.84
N TYR A 107 20.92 19.40 -13.54
CA TYR A 107 19.70 19.02 -12.83
C TYR A 107 19.82 19.29 -11.33
N TYR A 108 18.68 19.27 -10.64
CA TYR A 108 18.66 19.26 -9.18
C TYR A 108 18.75 17.82 -8.67
N ARG A 109 19.56 17.61 -7.63
CA ARG A 109 19.86 16.31 -7.03
C ARG A 109 18.95 16.06 -5.84
N LEU A 110 18.25 14.93 -5.81
CA LEU A 110 17.57 14.43 -4.63
C LEU A 110 18.41 13.32 -4.00
N SER A 111 19.00 13.62 -2.84
CA SER A 111 19.84 12.70 -2.08
C SER A 111 19.46 12.75 -0.61
N LEU A 112 19.42 11.59 0.03
CA LEU A 112 19.19 11.46 1.47
C LEU A 112 20.41 11.88 2.30
N ASP A 113 21.58 12.04 1.67
CA ASP A 113 22.83 12.46 2.30
C ASP A 113 22.96 14.00 2.36
N ILE A 114 22.13 14.73 1.61
CA ILE A 114 22.14 16.19 1.56
C ILE A 114 21.03 16.74 2.46
N LEU A 115 21.43 17.42 3.54
CA LEU A 115 20.49 18.04 4.47
C LEU A 115 19.75 19.22 3.83
N THR A 116 18.42 19.19 3.90
CA THR A 116 17.57 20.32 3.49
C THR A 116 17.55 21.42 4.55
N ASN A 117 17.14 22.63 4.15
CA ASN A 117 17.06 23.79 5.03
C ASN A 117 16.09 23.56 6.20
N HIS A 118 15.07 22.73 5.97
CA HIS A 118 14.12 22.28 6.97
C HIS A 118 13.81 20.79 6.75
N THR A 119 14.58 19.90 7.37
CA THR A 119 14.49 18.44 7.15
C THR A 119 13.07 17.88 7.31
N ARG A 120 12.28 18.40 8.26
CA ARG A 120 10.86 17.99 8.46
C ARG A 120 9.92 18.40 7.32
N LEU A 121 10.27 19.43 6.55
CA LEU A 121 9.45 19.90 5.42
C LEU A 121 9.75 19.18 4.11
N GLY A 122 10.83 18.38 4.05
CA GLY A 122 11.37 17.80 2.82
C GLY A 122 12.15 18.83 2.00
N TRP A 123 12.24 18.61 0.69
CA TRP A 123 12.84 19.55 -0.27
C TRP A 123 11.81 20.61 -0.65
N VAL A 124 12.15 21.88 -0.46
CA VAL A 124 11.30 23.01 -0.83
C VAL A 124 11.72 23.59 -2.16
N LEU A 125 10.78 23.70 -3.10
CA LEU A 125 11.03 24.19 -4.47
C LEU A 125 10.37 25.56 -4.66
N GLY A 126 11.04 26.51 -5.31
CA GLY A 126 10.45 27.81 -5.62
C GLY A 126 11.44 28.87 -6.09
N SER A 127 11.01 30.13 -6.12
CA SER A 127 11.86 31.27 -6.50
C SER A 127 12.65 31.88 -5.33
N GLY A 128 12.48 31.35 -4.12
CA GLY A 128 13.06 31.91 -2.90
C GLY A 128 12.36 33.19 -2.40
N ARG A 129 12.68 33.55 -1.16
CA ARG A 129 12.18 34.70 -0.39
C ARG A 129 13.35 35.43 0.28
N LYS A 130 13.52 36.72 0.02
CA LYS A 130 14.66 37.50 0.55
C LYS A 130 14.70 37.57 2.09
N ASP A 131 13.54 37.44 2.73
CA ASP A 131 13.38 37.47 4.19
C ASP A 131 13.74 36.15 4.89
N LEU A 132 14.07 35.09 4.13
CA LEU A 132 14.38 33.77 4.67
C LEU A 132 15.82 33.38 4.39
N VAL A 133 16.44 32.69 5.35
CA VAL A 133 17.77 32.08 5.19
C VAL A 133 17.77 31.17 3.96
N ASN A 134 18.76 31.34 3.09
CA ASN A 134 18.90 30.64 1.80
C ASN A 134 17.66 30.78 0.88
N GLY A 135 16.89 31.86 1.02
CA GLY A 135 15.64 32.03 0.27
C GLY A 135 14.49 31.16 0.80
N GLY A 136 14.72 30.34 1.82
CA GLY A 136 13.75 29.37 2.33
C GLY A 136 13.42 28.25 1.33
N VAL A 137 14.29 27.99 0.36
CA VAL A 137 14.15 26.92 -0.64
C VAL A 137 15.42 26.07 -0.69
N ASP A 138 15.28 24.82 -1.08
CA ASP A 138 16.40 23.93 -1.41
C ASP A 138 16.64 23.95 -2.91
N PHE A 139 15.57 23.89 -3.70
CA PHE A 139 15.63 23.97 -5.16
C PHE A 139 15.14 25.35 -5.59
N LEU A 140 16.10 26.26 -5.79
CA LEU A 140 15.83 27.54 -6.41
C LEU A 140 15.59 27.33 -7.89
N LEU A 141 14.36 27.54 -8.37
CA LEU A 141 13.97 27.27 -9.76
C LEU A 141 14.23 28.44 -10.71
N THR A 142 14.28 29.67 -10.17
CA THR A 142 14.54 30.86 -10.99
C THR A 142 15.06 32.03 -10.15
N LEU A 143 15.90 32.87 -10.76
CA LEU A 143 16.25 34.20 -10.25
C LEU A 143 15.18 35.26 -10.56
N GLN A 144 14.29 35.00 -11.50
CA GLN A 144 13.31 35.96 -12.04
C GLN A 144 11.88 35.55 -11.67
N LYS A 145 11.51 35.76 -10.39
CA LYS A 145 10.21 35.34 -9.82
C LYS A 145 8.99 35.73 -10.66
N ASN A 146 8.87 37.00 -11.03
CA ASN A 146 7.66 37.54 -11.68
C ASN A 146 7.51 37.06 -13.12
N ARG A 147 8.61 36.83 -13.83
CA ARG A 147 8.60 36.39 -15.23
C ARG A 147 8.03 34.98 -15.39
N HIS A 148 8.35 34.11 -14.44
CA HIS A 148 8.06 32.68 -14.55
C HIS A 148 6.81 32.22 -13.79
N HIS A 149 6.14 33.13 -13.08
CA HIS A 149 4.98 32.81 -12.25
C HIS A 149 5.26 31.74 -11.18
N VAL A 150 6.47 31.73 -10.63
CA VAL A 150 6.90 30.79 -9.58
C VAL A 150 6.85 31.47 -8.22
N HIS A 151 6.08 30.94 -7.26
CA HIS A 151 6.08 31.45 -5.89
C HIS A 151 7.41 31.23 -5.15
N GLY A 152 7.66 32.05 -4.11
CA GLY A 152 8.88 31.97 -3.30
C GLY A 152 9.11 30.60 -2.68
N ARG A 153 8.06 30.02 -2.09
CA ARG A 153 7.95 28.58 -1.83
C ARG A 153 6.75 28.09 -2.63
N HIS A 154 6.98 27.28 -3.65
CA HIS A 154 5.97 26.85 -4.60
C HIS A 154 5.42 25.47 -4.25
N ALA A 155 6.30 24.49 -4.06
CA ALA A 155 5.93 23.11 -3.76
C ALA A 155 6.96 22.47 -2.83
N ARG A 156 6.64 21.27 -2.35
CA ARG A 156 7.55 20.45 -1.56
C ARG A 156 7.54 19.01 -2.06
N LEU A 157 8.71 18.39 -2.02
CA LEU A 157 8.86 16.94 -2.15
C LEU A 157 9.17 16.40 -0.76
N VAL A 158 8.36 15.46 -0.26
CA VAL A 158 8.46 14.96 1.11
C VAL A 158 8.15 13.48 1.17
N HIS A 159 8.88 12.72 1.97
CA HIS A 159 8.57 11.32 2.21
C HIS A 159 7.36 11.21 3.16
N HIS A 160 6.40 10.37 2.80
CA HIS A 160 5.22 10.11 3.63
C HIS A 160 5.65 9.43 4.94
N ALA A 161 5.18 9.97 6.08
CA ALA A 161 5.72 9.63 7.39
C ALA A 161 5.55 8.16 7.82
N GLN A 162 4.55 7.47 7.29
CA GLN A 162 4.22 6.09 7.71
C GLN A 162 4.73 5.01 6.76
N ASN A 163 5.15 5.35 5.55
CA ASN A 163 5.51 4.34 4.54
C ASN A 163 6.64 4.75 3.59
N GLY A 164 7.13 5.99 3.67
CA GLY A 164 8.27 6.45 2.88
C GLY A 164 7.98 6.75 1.41
N ALA A 165 6.73 6.73 0.95
CA ALA A 165 6.42 7.13 -0.43
C ALA A 165 6.80 8.60 -0.68
N LEU A 166 7.39 8.92 -1.82
CA LEU A 166 7.72 10.30 -2.17
C LEU A 166 6.45 11.05 -2.59
N MET A 167 6.12 12.11 -1.87
CA MET A 167 4.93 12.94 -2.07
C MET A 167 5.32 14.29 -2.67
N LEU A 168 4.58 14.72 -3.68
CA LEU A 168 4.48 16.12 -4.09
C LEU A 168 3.40 16.80 -3.26
N VAL A 169 3.72 17.92 -2.62
CA VAL A 169 2.78 18.69 -1.77
C VAL A 169 2.75 20.15 -2.22
N THR A 170 1.55 20.68 -2.42
CA THR A 170 1.32 22.08 -2.80
C THR A 170 0.50 22.81 -1.74
N GLY A 171 0.66 24.14 -1.67
CA GLY A 171 -0.16 25.01 -0.81
C GLY A 171 -1.32 25.63 -1.58
N LYS A 172 -2.27 26.23 -0.88
CA LYS A 172 -3.33 27.04 -1.51
C LYS A 172 -2.71 28.14 -2.38
N GLY A 173 -3.24 28.35 -3.59
CA GLY A 173 -2.73 29.31 -4.56
C GLY A 173 -1.44 28.91 -5.25
N ARG A 174 -0.93 27.69 -5.03
CA ARG A 174 0.33 27.20 -5.62
C ARG A 174 0.04 25.99 -6.50
N VAL A 175 0.10 26.20 -7.80
CA VAL A 175 -0.34 25.22 -8.79
C VAL A 175 0.84 24.50 -9.39
N VAL A 176 0.81 23.17 -9.35
CA VAL A 176 1.75 22.33 -10.09
C VAL A 176 0.96 21.52 -11.10
N LEU A 177 1.38 21.57 -12.37
CA LEU A 177 0.84 20.67 -13.40
C LEU A 177 1.68 19.40 -13.43
N VAL A 178 1.03 18.26 -13.20
CA VAL A 178 1.64 16.93 -13.23
C VAL A 178 1.28 16.27 -14.57
N ASN A 179 2.30 15.80 -15.29
CA ASN A 179 2.19 15.22 -16.63
C ASN A 179 1.40 16.09 -17.63
N GLY A 180 1.44 17.42 -17.45
CA GLY A 180 0.77 18.40 -18.31
C GLY A 180 -0.75 18.49 -18.18
N ILE A 181 -1.39 17.57 -17.46
CA ILE A 181 -2.86 17.43 -17.45
C ILE A 181 -3.43 17.55 -16.04
N GLU A 182 -2.78 16.96 -15.04
CA GLU A 182 -3.27 16.95 -13.67
C GLU A 182 -2.88 18.24 -12.96
N ARG A 183 -3.88 19.04 -12.55
CA ARG A 183 -3.67 20.29 -11.83
C ARG A 183 -3.72 20.07 -10.32
N LEU A 184 -2.57 20.15 -9.65
CA LEU A 184 -2.42 19.97 -8.20
C LEU A 184 -2.31 21.33 -7.48
N GLU A 185 -3.22 21.61 -6.54
CA GLU A 185 -3.22 22.84 -5.73
C GLU A 185 -3.80 22.59 -4.34
N GLY A 186 -3.12 23.06 -3.30
CA GLY A 186 -3.56 22.91 -1.91
C GLY A 186 -3.72 21.45 -1.47
N SER A 187 -3.04 20.52 -2.15
CA SER A 187 -3.20 19.08 -1.99
C SER A 187 -1.85 18.36 -2.12
N GLN A 188 -1.88 17.03 -2.07
CA GLN A 188 -0.70 16.18 -2.17
C GLN A 188 -0.92 15.00 -3.11
N ARG A 189 0.18 14.42 -3.59
CA ARG A 189 0.17 13.35 -4.61
C ARG A 189 1.40 12.46 -4.48
N VAL A 190 1.21 11.14 -4.46
CA VAL A 190 2.30 10.16 -4.58
C VAL A 190 2.93 10.27 -5.97
N LEU A 191 4.25 10.36 -6.02
CA LEU A 191 5.06 10.34 -7.25
C LEU A 191 5.43 8.90 -7.58
N GLY A 192 4.47 8.19 -8.18
CA GLY A 192 4.48 6.74 -8.40
C GLY A 192 4.99 6.28 -9.76
N SER A 193 5.68 7.13 -10.52
CA SER A 193 6.18 6.80 -11.87
C SER A 193 7.69 7.04 -11.93
N VAL A 194 8.40 6.19 -12.69
CA VAL A 194 9.85 6.28 -12.90
C VAL A 194 10.25 7.68 -13.37
N ARG A 195 9.39 8.28 -14.22
CA ARG A 195 9.48 9.66 -14.69
C ARG A 195 8.14 10.36 -14.49
N THR A 196 8.16 11.55 -13.91
CA THR A 196 6.98 12.41 -13.75
C THR A 196 7.30 13.81 -14.24
N ALA A 197 6.54 14.34 -15.19
CA ALA A 197 6.69 15.73 -15.62
C ALA A 197 5.99 16.67 -14.64
N LEU A 198 6.69 17.70 -14.17
CA LEU A 198 6.24 18.67 -13.18
C LEU A 198 6.44 20.08 -13.72
N SER A 199 5.37 20.87 -13.79
CA SER A 199 5.48 22.28 -14.20
C SER A 199 5.11 23.22 -13.05
N PHE A 200 6.00 24.17 -12.78
CA PHE A 200 5.85 25.22 -11.77
C PHE A 200 5.76 26.55 -12.50
N GLY A 201 4.57 27.15 -12.59
CA GLY A 201 4.36 28.28 -13.49
C GLY A 201 4.66 27.87 -14.94
N ASN A 202 5.56 28.60 -15.61
CA ASN A 202 6.01 28.26 -16.96
C ASN A 202 7.30 27.41 -17.03
N LEU A 203 7.80 26.92 -15.89
CA LEU A 203 9.02 26.11 -15.85
C LEU A 203 8.66 24.63 -15.74
N SER A 204 9.02 23.83 -16.75
CA SER A 204 8.72 22.39 -16.80
C SER A 204 9.98 21.57 -16.56
N TYR A 205 9.84 20.56 -15.71
CA TYR A 205 10.90 19.65 -15.29
C TYR A 205 10.42 18.19 -15.38
N ASN A 206 11.35 17.25 -15.49
CA ASN A 206 11.09 15.84 -15.25
C ASN A 206 11.72 15.44 -13.93
N LEU A 207 10.91 14.93 -13.01
CA LEU A 207 11.41 14.17 -11.87
C LEU A 207 11.66 12.74 -12.33
N GLU A 208 12.90 12.28 -12.22
CA GLU A 208 13.35 10.97 -12.66
C GLU A 208 13.95 10.24 -11.46
N PHE A 209 13.40 9.07 -11.13
CA PHE A 209 14.04 8.17 -10.17
C PHE A 209 15.32 7.60 -10.78
N THR A 210 16.39 7.54 -9.98
CA THR A 210 17.64 6.91 -10.40
C THR A 210 17.55 5.40 -10.16
N GLY A 211 18.43 4.63 -10.80
CA GLY A 211 18.59 3.19 -10.51
C GLY A 211 19.31 2.90 -9.18
N LEU A 212 19.09 3.72 -8.14
CA LEU A 212 19.70 3.49 -6.82
C LEU A 212 19.22 2.13 -6.28
N ASN A 213 20.12 1.36 -5.70
CA ASN A 213 19.77 0.07 -5.10
C ASN A 213 18.71 0.26 -3.99
N GLU A 214 17.62 -0.49 -4.08
CA GLU A 214 16.46 -0.33 -3.20
C GLU A 214 16.81 -0.56 -1.72
N ASN A 215 17.69 -1.53 -1.40
CA ASN A 215 18.11 -1.77 -0.02
C ASN A 215 18.90 -0.60 0.54
N SER A 216 19.82 -0.04 -0.23
CA SER A 216 20.57 1.16 0.17
C SER A 216 19.66 2.38 0.35
N TYR A 217 18.68 2.54 -0.53
CA TYR A 217 17.68 3.61 -0.40
C TYR A 217 16.84 3.46 0.87
N ARG A 218 16.36 2.23 1.15
CA ARG A 218 15.60 1.90 2.36
C ARG A 218 16.41 2.15 3.63
N GLU A 219 17.67 1.70 3.68
CA GLU A 219 18.56 1.91 4.83
C GLU A 219 18.74 3.40 5.13
N LYS A 220 19.15 4.19 4.13
CA LYS A 220 19.33 5.64 4.27
C LYS A 220 18.04 6.37 4.67
N LEU A 221 16.90 5.94 4.13
CA LEU A 221 15.61 6.54 4.47
C LEU A 221 15.22 6.19 5.91
N GLY A 222 15.49 4.96 6.36
CA GLY A 222 15.34 4.53 7.74
C GLY A 222 16.16 5.40 8.69
N GLU A 223 17.44 5.61 8.40
CA GLU A 223 18.32 6.50 9.18
C GLU A 223 17.81 7.95 9.23
N LEU A 224 17.25 8.45 8.13
CA LEU A 224 16.62 9.77 8.10
C LEU A 224 15.38 9.82 9.01
N PHE A 225 14.51 8.81 8.95
CA PHE A 225 13.32 8.73 9.79
C PHE A 225 13.66 8.65 11.27
N THR A 226 14.64 7.83 11.66
CA THR A 226 15.14 7.73 13.04
C THR A 226 15.65 9.08 13.54
N ARG A 227 16.40 9.82 12.71
CA ARG A 227 16.87 11.18 13.06
C ARG A 227 15.72 12.18 13.22
N LEU A 228 14.67 12.06 12.43
CA LEU A 228 13.52 12.99 12.46
C LEU A 228 12.52 12.68 13.58
N HIS A 229 12.44 11.42 14.00
CA HIS A 229 11.50 10.91 15.00
C HIS A 229 12.24 10.01 16.01
N PRO A 230 13.07 10.57 16.91
CA PRO A 230 13.87 9.78 17.85
C PRO A 230 13.03 8.90 18.78
N ASP A 231 11.82 9.36 19.11
CA ASP A 231 10.87 8.69 20.01
C ASP A 231 9.77 7.92 19.25
N GLY A 232 9.83 7.88 17.92
CA GLY A 232 8.81 7.26 17.08
C GLY A 232 9.28 5.93 16.49
N ASP A 233 8.36 4.98 16.31
CA ASP A 233 8.64 3.78 15.54
C ASP A 233 9.00 4.15 14.10
N VAL A 234 10.13 3.65 13.61
CA VAL A 234 10.51 3.80 12.20
C VAL A 234 9.41 3.14 11.37
N PRO A 235 8.81 3.86 10.41
CA PRO A 235 7.73 3.30 9.62
C PRO A 235 8.18 2.00 8.95
N PRO A 236 7.36 0.94 8.98
CA PRO A 236 7.66 -0.25 8.19
C PRO A 236 7.63 0.15 6.71
N MET A 237 8.82 0.39 6.14
CA MET A 237 9.06 0.67 4.72
C MET A 237 8.79 -0.62 3.94
N SER A 238 7.53 -0.98 3.88
CA SER A 238 7.04 -2.33 3.56
C SER A 238 6.56 -2.45 2.13
N LEU A 239 6.68 -1.36 1.37
CA LEU A 239 6.40 -1.24 -0.04
C LEU A 239 7.65 -0.77 -0.76
N GLU A 240 7.76 -1.18 -2.02
CA GLU A 240 8.78 -0.66 -2.94
C GLU A 240 8.64 0.87 -2.98
N LEU A 241 9.71 1.55 -2.55
CA LEU A 241 9.71 3.01 -2.37
C LEU A 241 10.04 3.76 -3.66
N THR A 242 10.60 3.06 -4.63
CA THR A 242 10.89 3.55 -5.98
C THR A 242 9.90 2.94 -6.96
N PRO A 243 9.28 3.73 -7.84
CA PRO A 243 8.39 3.22 -8.88
C PRO A 243 9.07 2.19 -9.78
N LEU A 244 8.35 1.13 -10.14
CA LEU A 244 8.79 0.15 -11.15
C LEU A 244 7.90 0.24 -12.39
N GLU A 245 8.41 -0.16 -13.55
CA GLU A 245 7.68 -0.04 -14.84
C GLU A 245 6.36 -0.82 -14.88
N HIS A 246 6.26 -1.90 -14.11
CA HIS A 246 5.06 -2.72 -14.03
C HIS A 246 4.06 -2.23 -12.97
N HIS A 247 4.37 -1.16 -12.23
CA HIS A 247 3.39 -0.46 -11.40
C HIS A 247 2.42 0.28 -12.32
N HIS A 248 1.12 0.20 -12.05
CA HIS A 248 0.11 0.84 -12.88
C HIS A 248 -0.91 1.58 -12.04
N GLU A 249 -1.57 2.56 -12.65
CA GLU A 249 -2.57 3.38 -12.00
C GLU A 249 -3.98 2.94 -12.37
N LEU A 250 -4.86 2.88 -11.36
CA LEU A 250 -6.27 2.60 -11.54
C LEU A 250 -7.09 3.45 -10.57
N HIS A 251 -7.96 4.32 -11.11
CA HIS A 251 -8.89 5.17 -10.34
C HIS A 251 -8.26 5.89 -9.13
N GLY A 252 -7.05 6.43 -9.28
CA GLY A 252 -6.35 7.17 -8.22
C GLY A 252 -5.56 6.29 -7.24
N PHE A 253 -5.46 4.99 -7.49
CA PHE A 253 -4.57 4.07 -6.77
C PHE A 253 -3.37 3.69 -7.64
N LEU A 254 -2.19 3.68 -7.03
CA LEU A 254 -0.99 3.09 -7.62
C LEU A 254 -0.90 1.64 -7.17
N ILE A 255 -0.96 0.70 -8.11
CA ILE A 255 -0.97 -0.74 -7.88
C ILE A 255 0.41 -1.30 -8.19
N HIS A 256 1.03 -1.95 -7.20
CA HIS A 256 2.33 -2.58 -7.36
C HIS A 256 2.20 -4.00 -7.92
N SER A 257 3.36 -4.63 -8.17
CA SER A 257 3.42 -6.05 -8.51
C SER A 257 2.66 -6.92 -7.49
N PRO A 258 2.01 -7.99 -7.96
CA PRO A 258 1.35 -8.93 -7.08
C PRO A 258 2.38 -9.68 -6.23
N PHE A 259 2.11 -9.80 -4.93
CA PHE A 259 2.96 -10.56 -4.01
C PHE A 259 2.33 -11.89 -3.58
N ALA A 260 1.05 -12.11 -3.89
CA ALA A 260 0.36 -13.36 -3.65
C ALA A 260 -0.68 -13.65 -4.74
N SER A 261 -0.89 -14.94 -5.03
CA SER A 261 -1.92 -15.42 -5.93
C SER A 261 -2.53 -16.71 -5.40
N GLY A 262 -3.82 -16.91 -5.65
CA GLY A 262 -4.54 -18.12 -5.20
C GLY A 262 -5.94 -18.21 -5.78
N ALA A 263 -6.72 -19.18 -5.28
CA ALA A 263 -8.09 -19.42 -5.75
C ALA A 263 -9.04 -18.22 -5.53
N SER A 264 -8.75 -17.38 -4.54
CA SER A 264 -9.55 -16.19 -4.23
C SER A 264 -9.15 -14.95 -5.06
N GLY A 265 -8.10 -15.03 -5.87
CA GLY A 265 -7.64 -13.93 -6.73
C GLY A 265 -6.14 -13.66 -6.62
N VAL A 266 -5.75 -12.49 -7.12
CA VAL A 266 -4.37 -11.99 -7.07
C VAL A 266 -4.32 -10.80 -6.11
N VAL A 267 -3.34 -10.76 -5.21
CA VAL A 267 -3.18 -9.69 -4.24
C VAL A 267 -1.91 -8.90 -4.52
N SER A 268 -2.10 -7.60 -4.73
CA SER A 268 -1.05 -6.59 -4.83
C SER A 268 -1.09 -5.69 -3.60
N ALA A 269 0.00 -4.98 -3.36
CA ALA A 269 -0.03 -3.83 -2.47
C ALA A 269 0.00 -2.54 -3.31
N GLY A 270 -0.18 -1.39 -2.67
CA GLY A 270 -0.18 -0.13 -3.39
C GLY A 270 -0.44 1.08 -2.52
N PHE A 271 -0.71 2.21 -3.17
CA PHE A 271 -0.99 3.48 -2.51
C PHE A 271 -2.24 4.15 -3.05
N GLU A 272 -3.04 4.75 -2.16
CA GLU A 272 -3.96 5.81 -2.56
C GLU A 272 -3.15 7.07 -2.92
N LYS A 273 -3.18 7.50 -4.18
CA LYS A 273 -2.25 8.53 -4.65
C LYS A 273 -2.45 9.89 -4.00
N SER A 274 -3.68 10.24 -3.60
CA SER A 274 -4.01 11.54 -3.00
C SER A 274 -3.56 11.68 -1.55
N THR A 275 -3.42 10.57 -0.82
CA THR A 275 -3.11 10.58 0.61
C THR A 275 -1.75 9.96 0.92
N GLY A 276 -1.26 9.09 0.04
CA GLY A 276 -0.11 8.23 0.30
C GLY A 276 -0.45 7.02 1.17
N ARG A 277 -1.73 6.77 1.50
CA ARG A 277 -2.13 5.63 2.35
C ARG A 277 -1.79 4.31 1.66
N ALA A 278 -1.08 3.43 2.37
CA ALA A 278 -0.80 2.08 1.92
C ALA A 278 -2.06 1.21 1.95
N VAL A 279 -2.27 0.43 0.90
CA VAL A 279 -3.46 -0.42 0.71
C VAL A 279 -3.08 -1.82 0.22
N ALA A 280 -3.92 -2.80 0.52
CA ALA A 280 -3.90 -4.12 -0.11
C ALA A 280 -4.98 -4.16 -1.21
N ILE A 281 -4.66 -4.69 -2.38
CA ILE A 281 -5.56 -4.67 -3.53
C ILE A 281 -5.74 -6.10 -4.02
N LYS A 282 -6.94 -6.65 -3.82
CA LYS A 282 -7.32 -8.00 -4.26
C LYS A 282 -8.02 -7.88 -5.62
N ARG A 283 -7.36 -8.31 -6.68
CA ARG A 283 -7.93 -8.42 -8.03
C ARG A 283 -8.59 -9.77 -8.21
N VAL A 284 -9.88 -9.77 -8.51
CA VAL A 284 -10.70 -10.96 -8.75
C VAL A 284 -11.34 -10.92 -10.13
N LYS A 285 -11.36 -12.07 -10.81
CA LYS A 285 -12.04 -12.21 -12.10
C LYS A 285 -13.55 -12.34 -11.87
N ARG A 286 -14.33 -11.37 -12.35
CA ARG A 286 -15.80 -11.44 -12.33
C ARG A 286 -16.30 -12.12 -13.61
N THR A 287 -16.88 -13.30 -13.42
CA THR A 287 -17.56 -14.09 -14.46
C THR A 287 -19.02 -14.31 -14.04
N PRO A 288 -19.90 -14.80 -14.93
CA PRO A 288 -21.26 -15.16 -14.54
C PRO A 288 -21.34 -16.15 -13.37
N ALA A 289 -20.33 -17.01 -13.19
CA ALA A 289 -20.29 -17.97 -12.09
C ALA A 289 -19.80 -17.35 -10.76
N THR A 290 -18.96 -16.30 -10.80
CA THR A 290 -18.35 -15.71 -9.60
C THR A 290 -19.03 -14.42 -9.15
N VAL A 291 -19.84 -13.78 -9.99
CA VAL A 291 -20.44 -12.46 -9.73
C VAL A 291 -21.24 -12.42 -8.43
N ALA A 292 -22.10 -13.41 -8.18
CA ALA A 292 -22.93 -13.44 -6.97
C ALA A 292 -22.07 -13.53 -5.70
N ARG A 293 -21.01 -14.34 -5.71
CA ARG A 293 -20.09 -14.50 -4.59
C ARG A 293 -19.28 -13.22 -4.33
N ILE A 294 -18.79 -12.57 -5.39
CA ILE A 294 -18.07 -11.29 -5.27
C ILE A 294 -18.98 -10.19 -4.73
N GLN A 295 -20.23 -10.12 -5.22
CA GLN A 295 -21.22 -9.15 -4.72
C GLN A 295 -21.56 -9.41 -3.25
N LEU A 296 -21.71 -10.68 -2.84
CA LEU A 296 -21.92 -11.04 -1.43
C LEU A 296 -20.73 -10.60 -0.56
N GLU A 297 -19.49 -10.85 -1.00
CA GLU A 297 -18.26 -10.41 -0.31
C GLU A 297 -18.27 -8.87 -0.10
N ILE A 298 -18.58 -8.10 -1.15
CA ILE A 298 -18.69 -6.63 -1.08
C ILE A 298 -19.83 -6.20 -0.13
N GLN A 299 -20.98 -6.86 -0.17
CA GLN A 299 -22.10 -6.57 0.73
C GLN A 299 -21.75 -6.83 2.20
N ILE A 300 -20.97 -7.88 2.48
CA ILE A 300 -20.45 -8.17 3.81
C ILE A 300 -19.56 -7.03 4.29
N TYR A 301 -18.59 -6.58 3.48
CA TYR A 301 -17.78 -5.40 3.81
C TYR A 301 -18.63 -4.15 4.10
N LYS A 302 -19.66 -3.89 3.28
CA LYS A 302 -20.58 -2.75 3.47
C LYS A 302 -21.40 -2.90 4.78
N LYS A 303 -21.81 -4.12 5.15
CA LYS A 303 -22.65 -4.40 6.33
C LYS A 303 -21.89 -4.30 7.66
N ILE A 304 -20.64 -4.75 7.71
CA ILE A 304 -19.84 -4.76 8.95
C ILE A 304 -19.37 -3.36 9.36
N GLY A 305 -19.34 -2.41 8.43
CA GLY A 305 -18.88 -1.05 8.70
C GLY A 305 -17.40 -1.00 9.11
N ASN A 306 -17.05 -0.03 9.97
CA ASN A 306 -15.68 0.15 10.45
C ASN A 306 -15.52 -0.51 11.83
N HIS A 307 -14.57 -1.45 11.94
CA HIS A 307 -14.17 -2.04 13.21
C HIS A 307 -12.65 -2.18 13.23
N PRO A 308 -11.94 -1.81 14.32
CA PRO A 308 -10.48 -1.77 14.35
C PRO A 308 -9.83 -3.13 14.11
N ASN A 309 -10.50 -4.24 14.45
CA ASN A 309 -9.98 -5.60 14.26
C ASN A 309 -10.56 -6.33 13.04
N LEU A 310 -11.14 -5.59 12.09
CA LEU A 310 -11.62 -6.12 10.82
C LEU A 310 -10.99 -5.33 9.67
N CYS A 311 -10.68 -6.01 8.58
CA CYS A 311 -10.25 -5.35 7.36
C CYS A 311 -11.42 -4.59 6.72
N HIS A 312 -11.15 -3.36 6.27
CA HIS A 312 -12.13 -2.48 5.65
C HIS A 312 -11.94 -2.39 4.14
N LEU A 313 -13.05 -2.40 3.40
CA LEU A 313 -13.08 -2.13 1.96
C LEU A 313 -13.18 -0.62 1.72
N MET A 314 -12.10 -0.02 1.24
CA MET A 314 -12.06 1.39 0.87
C MET A 314 -12.75 1.66 -0.46
N ALA A 315 -12.59 0.77 -1.44
CA ALA A 315 -13.17 0.91 -2.78
C ALA A 315 -13.30 -0.44 -3.48
N ASP A 316 -14.34 -0.60 -4.30
CA ASP A 316 -14.52 -1.67 -5.28
C ASP A 316 -14.43 -1.10 -6.71
N LEU A 317 -13.27 -1.26 -7.34
CA LEU A 317 -13.00 -0.69 -8.66
C LEU A 317 -13.22 -1.75 -9.73
N TYR A 318 -13.80 -1.36 -10.87
CA TYR A 318 -14.12 -2.26 -11.97
C TYR A 318 -13.24 -1.93 -13.17
N SER A 319 -12.57 -2.93 -13.77
CA SER A 319 -11.73 -2.72 -14.96
C SER A 319 -12.56 -2.38 -16.21
N GLY A 320 -13.84 -2.74 -16.21
CA GLY A 320 -14.86 -2.34 -17.19
C GLY A 320 -16.26 -2.46 -16.58
N GLY A 321 -17.31 -2.03 -17.30
CA GLY A 321 -18.68 -2.11 -16.76
C GLY A 321 -18.88 -1.32 -15.46
N ASP A 322 -19.78 -1.79 -14.60
CA ASP A 322 -20.11 -1.18 -13.30
C ASP A 322 -20.57 -2.25 -12.28
N GLU A 323 -21.08 -1.82 -11.12
CA GLU A 323 -21.61 -2.72 -10.07
C GLU A 323 -22.67 -3.70 -10.62
N TYR A 324 -23.41 -3.32 -11.67
CA TYR A 324 -24.55 -4.06 -12.21
C TYR A 324 -24.25 -4.83 -13.50
N SER A 325 -23.16 -4.51 -14.20
CA SER A 325 -22.86 -5.09 -15.52
C SER A 325 -21.37 -5.36 -15.74
N THR A 326 -21.03 -6.36 -16.57
CA THR A 326 -19.65 -6.64 -16.98
C THR A 326 -19.15 -5.72 -18.11
N GLY A 327 -19.96 -4.72 -18.50
CA GLY A 327 -19.71 -3.87 -19.65
C GLY A 327 -19.74 -4.65 -20.97
N LYS A 328 -18.99 -4.18 -21.98
CA LYS A 328 -18.89 -4.83 -23.29
C LYS A 328 -18.07 -6.13 -23.29
N SER A 329 -17.34 -6.42 -22.21
CA SER A 329 -16.51 -7.62 -22.05
C SER A 329 -17.27 -8.71 -21.28
N ARG A 330 -16.98 -9.98 -21.61
CA ARG A 330 -17.46 -11.14 -20.83
C ARG A 330 -16.66 -11.36 -19.53
N ILE A 331 -15.50 -10.73 -19.41
CA ILE A 331 -14.64 -10.77 -18.21
C ILE A 331 -14.39 -9.34 -17.77
N ASN A 332 -14.71 -9.07 -16.50
CA ASN A 332 -14.48 -7.79 -15.84
C ASN A 332 -13.70 -8.04 -14.56
N ASP A 333 -12.49 -7.50 -14.43
CA ASP A 333 -11.74 -7.64 -13.19
C ASP A 333 -12.27 -6.64 -12.16
N VAL A 334 -12.50 -7.11 -10.95
CA VAL A 334 -12.86 -6.27 -9.80
C VAL A 334 -11.66 -6.17 -8.89
N TYR A 335 -11.31 -4.96 -8.50
CA TYR A 335 -10.21 -4.64 -7.60
C TYR A 335 -10.80 -4.18 -6.28
N LEU A 336 -10.71 -5.04 -5.27
CA LEU A 336 -11.14 -4.74 -3.91
C LEU A 336 -9.96 -4.10 -3.16
N VAL A 337 -10.07 -2.80 -2.90
CA VAL A 337 -9.04 -2.01 -2.21
C VAL A 337 -9.30 -2.02 -0.72
N HIS A 338 -8.35 -2.55 0.03
CA HIS A 338 -8.47 -2.81 1.47
C HIS A 338 -7.49 -1.98 2.30
N SER A 339 -7.90 -1.68 3.52
CA SER A 339 -7.07 -1.02 4.53
C SER A 339 -7.39 -1.55 5.94
N PRO A 340 -6.38 -1.62 6.85
CA PRO A 340 -4.97 -1.32 6.63
C PRO A 340 -4.25 -2.40 5.80
N LEU A 341 -3.13 -2.05 5.18
CA LEU A 341 -2.21 -3.03 4.60
C LEU A 341 -1.52 -3.79 5.75
N ALA A 342 -1.68 -5.10 5.77
CA ALA A 342 -0.92 -6.00 6.64
C ALA A 342 -0.09 -6.96 5.79
N ARG A 343 1.06 -7.39 6.31
CA ARG A 343 2.00 -8.27 5.59
C ARG A 343 2.35 -9.54 6.33
N GLN A 344 2.02 -9.61 7.62
CA GLN A 344 2.28 -10.76 8.44
C GLN A 344 0.97 -11.36 8.90
N THR A 345 0.95 -12.68 8.95
CA THR A 345 -0.19 -13.49 9.31
C THR A 345 -0.03 -14.00 10.73
N PHE A 346 -1.08 -14.60 11.28
CA PHE A 346 -0.97 -15.35 12.53
C PHE A 346 -0.06 -16.58 12.38
N LEU A 347 0.13 -17.11 11.16
CA LEU A 347 1.10 -18.17 10.92
C LEU A 347 2.52 -17.66 11.16
N ASP A 348 2.86 -16.48 10.64
CA ASP A 348 4.16 -15.84 10.89
C ASP A 348 4.37 -15.57 12.38
N LEU A 349 3.32 -15.08 13.07
CA LEU A 349 3.36 -14.87 14.52
C LEU A 349 3.59 -16.19 15.28
N THR A 350 2.95 -17.28 14.85
CA THR A 350 3.12 -18.61 15.46
C THR A 350 4.58 -19.08 15.38
N LEU A 351 5.20 -18.91 14.20
CA LEU A 351 6.59 -19.30 13.93
C LEU A 351 7.63 -18.32 14.51
N SER A 352 7.20 -17.16 15.00
CA SER A 352 8.08 -16.14 15.55
C SER A 352 8.46 -16.41 17.01
N LYS A 353 9.51 -15.75 17.52
CA LYS A 353 9.85 -15.73 18.96
C LYS A 353 9.15 -14.61 19.74
N ARG A 354 8.03 -14.08 19.22
CA ARG A 354 7.33 -12.96 19.87
C ARG A 354 6.78 -13.37 21.24
N PRO A 355 6.81 -12.46 22.24
CA PRO A 355 6.35 -12.74 23.60
C PRO A 355 4.88 -13.16 23.68
N TYR A 356 4.54 -13.86 24.78
CA TYR A 356 3.21 -14.45 24.99
C TYR A 356 2.08 -13.40 25.06
N ASP A 357 2.34 -12.26 25.68
CA ASP A 357 1.42 -11.12 25.78
C ASP A 357 1.07 -10.51 24.41
N VAL A 358 2.03 -10.43 23.48
CA VAL A 358 1.79 -10.02 22.08
C VAL A 358 0.84 -10.99 21.39
N ARG A 359 1.07 -12.30 21.55
CA ARG A 359 0.20 -13.35 21.00
C ARG A 359 -1.21 -13.29 21.60
N MET A 360 -1.30 -13.08 22.92
CA MET A 360 -2.55 -12.90 23.65
C MET A 360 -3.33 -11.68 23.20
N SER A 361 -2.66 -10.53 23.04
CA SER A 361 -3.28 -9.29 22.55
C SER A 361 -3.82 -9.45 21.13
N ALA A 362 -3.02 -10.04 20.22
CA ALA A 362 -3.45 -10.31 18.86
C ALA A 362 -4.67 -11.25 18.81
N PHE A 363 -4.63 -12.36 19.56
CA PHE A 363 -5.74 -13.32 19.62
C PHE A 363 -7.03 -12.70 20.19
N HIS A 364 -6.91 -11.90 21.26
CA HIS A 364 -8.03 -11.16 21.83
C HIS A 364 -8.64 -10.17 20.82
N GLN A 365 -7.80 -9.44 20.09
CA GLN A 365 -8.23 -8.52 19.05
C GLN A 365 -8.99 -9.21 17.91
N VAL A 366 -8.51 -10.37 17.45
CA VAL A 366 -9.24 -11.15 16.45
C VAL A 366 -10.57 -11.67 17.01
N LEU A 367 -10.62 -12.13 18.27
CA LEU A 367 -11.86 -12.52 18.91
C LEU A 367 -12.88 -11.35 18.96
N ARG A 368 -12.42 -10.10 19.19
CA ARG A 368 -13.26 -8.90 19.10
C ARG A 368 -13.80 -8.68 17.69
N GLY A 369 -12.95 -8.83 16.66
CA GLY A 369 -13.39 -8.77 15.26
C GLY A 369 -14.45 -9.83 14.94
N LEU A 370 -14.24 -11.07 15.39
CA LEU A 370 -15.19 -12.16 15.17
C LEU A 370 -16.52 -11.92 15.88
N ALA A 371 -16.48 -11.44 17.12
CA ALA A 371 -17.68 -11.05 17.85
C ALA A 371 -18.50 -10.00 17.11
N HIS A 372 -17.84 -9.00 16.51
CA HIS A 372 -18.50 -8.00 15.68
C HIS A 372 -19.18 -8.62 14.45
N LEU A 373 -18.53 -9.55 13.75
CA LEU A 373 -19.15 -10.29 12.62
C LEU A 373 -20.41 -11.05 13.08
N HIS A 374 -20.30 -11.82 14.17
CA HIS A 374 -21.41 -12.62 14.70
C HIS A 374 -22.59 -11.75 15.16
N GLN A 375 -22.34 -10.59 15.78
CA GLN A 375 -23.37 -9.62 16.14
C GLN A 375 -24.12 -9.05 14.93
N HIS A 376 -23.48 -9.01 13.76
CA HIS A 376 -24.09 -8.58 12.50
C HIS A 376 -24.76 -9.74 11.74
N GLY A 377 -24.84 -10.94 12.33
CA GLY A 377 -25.44 -12.12 11.73
C GLY A 377 -24.59 -12.73 10.62
N ILE A 378 -23.26 -12.55 10.67
CA ILE A 378 -22.34 -12.99 9.62
C ILE A 378 -21.50 -14.16 10.13
N MET A 379 -21.50 -15.28 9.39
CA MET A 379 -20.56 -16.38 9.59
C MET A 379 -19.37 -16.21 8.64
N HIS A 380 -18.13 -16.31 9.14
CA HIS A 380 -16.93 -16.15 8.32
C HIS A 380 -16.61 -17.41 7.48
N ARG A 381 -16.71 -18.59 8.09
CA ARG A 381 -16.53 -19.94 7.50
C ARG A 381 -15.14 -20.29 6.94
N ASP A 382 -14.13 -19.44 7.08
CA ASP A 382 -12.74 -19.73 6.68
C ASP A 382 -11.71 -19.04 7.59
N LEU A 383 -11.96 -19.03 8.90
CA LEU A 383 -10.96 -18.57 9.87
C LEU A 383 -9.81 -19.56 9.96
N LYS A 384 -8.60 -19.04 9.81
CA LYS A 384 -7.33 -19.77 9.88
C LYS A 384 -6.20 -18.76 10.06
N PRO A 385 -4.99 -19.17 10.46
CA PRO A 385 -3.88 -18.26 10.69
C PRO A 385 -3.53 -17.35 9.50
N THR A 386 -3.76 -17.79 8.26
CA THR A 386 -3.47 -16.97 7.06
C THR A 386 -4.54 -15.92 6.75
N ASN A 387 -5.75 -16.04 7.32
CA ASN A 387 -6.83 -15.05 7.20
C ASN A 387 -6.94 -14.12 8.43
N MET A 388 -5.96 -14.19 9.32
CA MET A 388 -5.80 -13.28 10.46
C MET A 388 -4.44 -12.62 10.32
N MET A 389 -4.41 -11.29 10.24
CA MET A 389 -3.20 -10.54 9.94
C MET A 389 -2.77 -9.66 11.10
N ILE A 390 -1.45 -9.42 11.19
CA ILE A 390 -0.82 -8.46 12.08
C ILE A 390 -0.44 -7.22 11.27
N VAL A 391 -1.00 -6.08 11.66
CA VAL A 391 -0.72 -4.76 11.10
C VAL A 391 0.50 -4.14 11.80
N SER A 392 0.54 -4.22 13.13
CA SER A 392 1.68 -3.78 13.95
C SER A 392 1.84 -4.67 15.18
N TYR A 393 3.07 -4.74 15.71
CA TYR A 393 3.35 -5.35 17.02
C TYR A 393 3.47 -4.33 18.15
N SER A 394 3.61 -3.04 17.83
CA SER A 394 3.76 -1.95 18.80
C SER A 394 3.00 -0.71 18.29
N PRO A 395 1.88 -0.33 18.91
CA PRO A 395 1.03 -1.24 19.69
C PRO A 395 0.58 -2.44 18.84
N VAL A 396 0.26 -3.56 19.48
CA VAL A 396 -0.27 -4.73 18.76
C VAL A 396 -1.57 -4.35 18.06
N HIS A 397 -1.65 -4.60 16.76
CA HIS A 397 -2.85 -4.40 15.96
C HIS A 397 -3.06 -5.60 15.03
N ALA A 398 -4.12 -6.36 15.28
CA ALA A 398 -4.50 -7.54 14.52
C ALA A 398 -5.90 -7.37 13.91
N ILE A 399 -6.08 -7.93 12.70
CA ILE A 399 -7.32 -7.85 11.92
C ILE A 399 -7.70 -9.20 11.31
N ILE A 400 -9.00 -9.42 11.07
CA ILE A 400 -9.51 -10.50 10.21
C ILE A 400 -9.61 -9.99 8.76
N ILE A 401 -9.27 -10.85 7.80
CA ILE A 401 -9.36 -10.58 6.35
C ILE A 401 -10.15 -11.69 5.61
N ASP A 402 -10.44 -11.44 4.34
CA ASP A 402 -11.00 -12.39 3.35
C ASP A 402 -12.38 -12.94 3.69
N TYR A 403 -13.42 -12.17 3.31
CA TYR A 403 -14.82 -12.56 3.49
C TYR A 403 -15.39 -13.34 2.29
N GLY A 404 -14.56 -13.87 1.39
CA GLY A 404 -15.01 -14.55 0.17
C GLY A 404 -15.76 -15.87 0.38
N SER A 405 -15.77 -16.40 1.61
CA SER A 405 -16.56 -17.57 2.04
C SER A 405 -17.67 -17.21 3.05
N ALA A 406 -17.76 -15.95 3.47
CA ALA A 406 -18.68 -15.55 4.52
C ALA A 406 -20.14 -15.50 4.02
N THR A 407 -21.11 -15.53 4.93
CA THR A 407 -22.55 -15.57 4.61
C THR A 407 -23.38 -14.84 5.67
N PHE A 408 -24.57 -14.37 5.28
CA PHE A 408 -25.60 -13.80 6.16
C PHE A 408 -26.59 -14.86 6.68
N GLU A 409 -26.46 -16.10 6.23
CA GLU A 409 -27.33 -17.19 6.71
C GLU A 409 -27.07 -17.45 8.20
N ALA A 410 -28.13 -17.58 8.99
CA ALA A 410 -28.00 -17.94 10.41
C ALA A 410 -27.52 -19.39 10.59
N THR A 411 -27.89 -20.26 9.64
CA THR A 411 -27.52 -21.67 9.58
C THR A 411 -27.26 -22.09 8.14
N SER A 412 -26.33 -23.01 7.91
CA SER A 412 -25.96 -23.48 6.57
C SER A 412 -25.71 -24.99 6.54
N THR A 413 -25.90 -25.63 5.38
CA THR A 413 -25.48 -27.02 5.09
C THR A 413 -24.36 -27.09 4.03
N ASP A 414 -23.91 -25.94 3.55
CA ASP A 414 -22.83 -25.83 2.56
C ASP A 414 -21.49 -26.25 3.19
N HIS A 415 -20.96 -27.38 2.73
CA HIS A 415 -19.72 -27.99 3.21
C HIS A 415 -18.58 -27.89 2.19
N TYR A 416 -18.78 -27.12 1.11
CA TYR A 416 -17.78 -26.90 0.07
C TYR A 416 -16.85 -25.72 0.39
N CYS A 417 -17.25 -24.83 1.31
CA CYS A 417 -16.46 -23.69 1.74
C CYS A 417 -15.50 -24.03 2.90
N GLY A 418 -14.44 -23.23 3.01
CA GLY A 418 -13.48 -23.28 4.11
C GLY A 418 -12.30 -24.24 3.89
N THR A 419 -11.29 -24.08 4.73
CA THR A 419 -10.05 -24.87 4.68
C THR A 419 -10.20 -26.13 5.53
N ILE A 420 -10.05 -27.32 4.91
CA ILE A 420 -10.34 -28.63 5.52
C ILE A 420 -9.72 -28.80 6.91
N ALA A 421 -8.48 -28.36 7.10
CA ALA A 421 -7.78 -28.44 8.38
C ALA A 421 -8.49 -27.69 9.53
N TYR A 422 -9.25 -26.64 9.26
CA TYR A 422 -9.90 -25.83 10.29
C TYR A 422 -11.41 -26.07 10.38
N LEU A 423 -11.96 -27.01 9.59
CA LEU A 423 -13.38 -27.32 9.61
C LEU A 423 -13.79 -27.96 10.93
N ALA A 424 -14.98 -27.56 11.41
CA ALA A 424 -15.60 -28.14 12.58
C ALA A 424 -16.11 -29.57 12.32
N PRO A 425 -16.20 -30.44 13.34
CA PRO A 425 -16.64 -31.82 13.20
C PRO A 425 -18.00 -31.98 12.52
N GLU A 426 -18.95 -31.06 12.76
CA GLU A 426 -20.25 -31.01 12.10
C GLU A 426 -20.17 -30.75 10.59
N ILE A 427 -19.22 -29.93 10.13
CA ILE A 427 -19.01 -29.71 8.69
C ILE A 427 -18.32 -30.94 8.07
N LEU A 428 -17.34 -31.53 8.76
CA LEU A 428 -16.66 -32.75 8.28
C LEU A 428 -17.63 -33.93 8.14
N ARG A 429 -18.63 -34.04 9.03
CA ARG A 429 -19.72 -35.01 8.91
C ARG A 429 -20.53 -34.78 7.64
N LEU A 430 -20.99 -33.54 7.38
CA LEU A 430 -21.69 -33.20 6.13
C LEU A 430 -20.85 -33.52 4.88
N LYS A 431 -19.53 -33.30 4.96
CA LYS A 431 -18.61 -33.51 3.83
C LYS A 431 -18.32 -34.97 3.51
N TYR A 432 -18.21 -35.83 4.52
CA TYR A 432 -17.75 -37.22 4.35
C TYR A 432 -18.82 -38.27 4.60
N GLN A 433 -19.97 -37.93 5.19
CA GLN A 433 -21.05 -38.87 5.47
C GLN A 433 -22.21 -38.62 4.49
N THR A 434 -22.18 -39.34 3.37
CA THR A 434 -23.15 -39.26 2.26
C THR A 434 -24.45 -40.03 2.51
N GLU A 435 -24.56 -40.78 3.61
CA GLU A 435 -25.66 -41.72 3.86
C GLU A 435 -26.77 -41.18 4.78
N SER A 436 -26.64 -39.96 5.32
CA SER A 436 -27.70 -39.35 6.14
C SER A 436 -28.69 -38.58 5.27
N LEU A 437 -29.96 -38.99 5.27
CA LEU A 437 -31.09 -38.23 4.71
C LEU A 437 -31.30 -36.87 5.41
N TYR A 438 -30.74 -36.68 6.60
CA TYR A 438 -30.77 -35.43 7.34
C TYR A 438 -29.40 -34.74 7.30
N GLN A 439 -29.34 -33.59 6.62
CA GLN A 439 -28.23 -32.65 6.72
C GLN A 439 -28.46 -31.77 7.97
N ASP A 440 -27.80 -32.09 9.08
CA ASP A 440 -27.84 -31.27 10.29
C ASP A 440 -27.09 -29.95 10.03
N PRO A 441 -27.78 -28.79 9.97
CA PRO A 441 -27.13 -27.53 9.62
C PRO A 441 -26.19 -27.05 10.73
N TYR A 442 -25.19 -26.27 10.35
CA TYR A 442 -24.25 -25.63 11.28
C TYR A 442 -24.53 -24.13 11.40
N ASP A 443 -24.06 -23.51 12.49
CA ASP A 443 -24.21 -22.08 12.79
C ASP A 443 -22.84 -21.39 12.96
N CYS A 444 -22.84 -20.14 13.39
CA CYS A 444 -21.63 -19.32 13.59
C CYS A 444 -20.58 -19.94 14.54
N ARG A 445 -20.92 -20.97 15.34
CA ARG A 445 -19.98 -21.65 16.24
C ARG A 445 -18.93 -22.48 15.51
N VAL A 446 -19.07 -22.69 14.20
CA VAL A 446 -17.98 -23.23 13.37
C VAL A 446 -16.78 -22.29 13.32
N ASP A 447 -17.00 -20.98 13.36
CA ASP A 447 -15.92 -19.99 13.43
C ASP A 447 -15.21 -20.03 14.78
N ILE A 448 -15.94 -20.32 15.86
CA ILE A 448 -15.38 -20.47 17.21
C ILE A 448 -14.44 -21.67 17.26
N TRP A 449 -14.83 -22.80 16.65
CA TRP A 449 -13.95 -23.95 16.51
C TRP A 449 -12.69 -23.61 15.71
N ALA A 450 -12.85 -22.97 14.54
CA ALA A 450 -11.73 -22.63 13.66
C ALA A 450 -10.75 -21.64 14.32
N LEU A 451 -11.26 -20.64 15.05
CA LEU A 451 -10.44 -19.74 15.87
C LEU A 451 -9.77 -20.48 17.04
N GLY A 452 -10.47 -21.44 17.67
CA GLY A 452 -9.92 -22.30 18.72
C GLY A 452 -8.72 -23.13 18.22
N LEU A 453 -8.83 -23.74 17.03
CA LEU A 453 -7.72 -24.49 16.42
C LEU A 453 -6.55 -23.56 16.07
N SER A 454 -6.86 -22.37 15.54
CA SER A 454 -5.85 -21.37 15.24
C SER A 454 -5.13 -20.88 16.50
N GLY A 455 -5.86 -20.72 17.61
CA GLY A 455 -5.29 -20.40 18.92
C GLY A 455 -4.44 -21.55 19.48
N TYR A 456 -4.91 -22.79 19.37
CA TYR A 456 -4.11 -23.95 19.76
C TYR A 456 -2.79 -24.02 18.98
N GLN A 457 -2.83 -23.76 17.67
CA GLN A 457 -1.62 -23.66 16.87
C GLN A 457 -0.70 -22.52 17.36
N LEU A 458 -1.27 -21.33 17.58
CA LEU A 458 -0.53 -20.14 18.02
C LEU A 458 0.19 -20.33 19.36
N PHE A 459 -0.37 -21.09 20.30
CA PHE A 459 0.15 -21.17 21.67
C PHE A 459 0.81 -22.51 22.03
N PHE A 460 0.41 -23.61 21.40
CA PHE A 460 0.81 -24.96 21.84
C PHE A 460 1.53 -25.75 20.76
N GLN A 461 1.31 -25.45 19.47
CA GLN A 461 1.78 -26.29 18.38
C GLN A 461 2.05 -25.50 17.10
N GLU A 462 3.33 -25.30 16.76
CA GLU A 462 3.71 -24.44 15.64
C GLU A 462 3.22 -24.95 14.26
N HIS A 463 3.09 -26.27 14.08
CA HIS A 463 2.71 -26.89 12.80
C HIS A 463 1.32 -27.53 12.82
N CYS A 464 0.54 -27.28 11.77
CA CYS A 464 -0.72 -27.97 11.52
C CYS A 464 -0.46 -29.46 11.17
N LYS A 465 -1.11 -30.39 11.87
CA LYS A 465 -0.96 -31.84 11.64
C LYS A 465 -2.19 -32.52 11.03
N TRP A 466 -3.27 -31.77 10.81
CA TRP A 466 -4.61 -32.30 10.53
C TRP A 466 -5.10 -31.88 9.14
N GLU A 467 -4.34 -32.20 8.09
CA GLU A 467 -4.64 -31.81 6.70
C GLU A 467 -6.03 -32.26 6.22
N LYS A 468 -6.51 -33.41 6.72
CA LYS A 468 -7.83 -33.98 6.40
C LYS A 468 -8.91 -33.60 7.43
N GLY A 469 -8.66 -32.58 8.24
CA GLY A 469 -9.49 -32.19 9.36
C GLY A 469 -9.12 -32.95 10.63
N VAL A 470 -9.69 -32.51 11.76
CA VAL A 470 -9.40 -33.08 13.08
C VAL A 470 -10.29 -34.30 13.33
N SER A 471 -9.68 -35.48 13.47
CA SER A 471 -10.38 -36.71 13.87
C SER A 471 -10.73 -36.69 15.36
N SER A 472 -11.60 -37.60 15.81
CA SER A 472 -11.93 -37.74 17.23
C SER A 472 -10.71 -38.07 18.10
N VAL A 473 -9.78 -38.88 17.59
CA VAL A 473 -8.52 -39.22 18.29
C VAL A 473 -7.62 -37.99 18.39
N ALA A 474 -7.41 -37.27 17.28
CA ALA A 474 -6.60 -36.05 17.29
C ALA A 474 -7.20 -34.97 18.21
N HIS A 475 -8.54 -34.89 18.29
CA HIS A 475 -9.22 -34.00 19.23
C HIS A 475 -8.94 -34.37 20.68
N GLN A 476 -8.98 -35.65 21.05
CA GLN A 476 -8.63 -36.09 22.40
C GLN A 476 -7.19 -35.70 22.78
N ASP A 477 -6.25 -35.87 21.86
CA ASP A 477 -4.84 -35.46 22.07
C ASP A 477 -4.72 -33.94 22.29
N ILE A 478 -5.44 -33.13 21.51
CA ILE A 478 -5.46 -31.66 21.65
C ILE A 478 -5.99 -31.28 23.05
N ILE A 479 -7.11 -31.85 23.47
CA ILE A 479 -7.72 -31.55 24.78
C ILE A 479 -6.81 -31.99 25.93
N GLN A 480 -6.16 -33.15 25.82
CA GLN A 480 -5.20 -33.62 26.81
C GLN A 480 -3.97 -32.69 26.89
N ASN A 481 -3.50 -32.18 25.76
CA ASN A 481 -2.39 -31.22 25.70
C ASN A 481 -2.76 -29.90 26.40
N LEU A 482 -3.96 -29.37 26.14
CA LEU A 482 -4.47 -28.17 26.79
C LEU A 482 -4.55 -28.32 28.32
N ARG A 483 -5.04 -29.46 28.81
CA ARG A 483 -5.18 -29.73 30.24
C ARG A 483 -3.85 -29.99 30.95
N SER A 484 -2.86 -30.52 30.24
CA SER A 484 -1.56 -30.89 30.84
C SER A 484 -0.56 -29.73 30.88
N ARG A 485 -0.78 -28.65 30.11
CA ARG A 485 0.13 -27.51 30.03
C ARG A 485 -0.49 -26.25 30.65
N PRO A 486 0.08 -25.71 31.74
CA PRO A 486 -0.45 -24.53 32.39
C PRO A 486 -0.22 -23.29 31.51
N ALA A 487 -1.26 -22.85 30.82
CA ALA A 487 -1.29 -21.61 30.08
C ALA A 487 -2.65 -20.93 30.30
N SER A 488 -2.63 -19.63 30.56
CA SER A 488 -3.84 -18.87 30.93
C SER A 488 -4.97 -18.94 29.88
N ILE A 489 -4.62 -19.21 28.62
CA ILE A 489 -5.56 -19.34 27.50
C ILE A 489 -6.15 -20.75 27.34
N ALA A 490 -5.60 -21.77 28.02
CA ALA A 490 -5.96 -23.18 27.79
C ALA A 490 -7.46 -23.45 28.00
N ASP A 491 -8.04 -22.98 29.11
CA ASP A 491 -9.47 -23.15 29.44
C ASP A 491 -10.40 -22.47 28.44
N VAL A 492 -9.93 -21.39 27.80
CA VAL A 492 -10.68 -20.70 26.74
C VAL A 492 -10.67 -21.55 25.48
N LEU A 493 -9.50 -22.04 25.06
CA LEU A 493 -9.37 -22.89 23.87
C LEU A 493 -10.09 -24.22 24.03
N GLU A 494 -10.05 -24.84 25.21
CA GLU A 494 -10.78 -26.09 25.48
C GLU A 494 -12.28 -25.92 25.24
N ARG A 495 -12.87 -24.82 25.72
CA ARG A 495 -14.29 -24.50 25.49
C ARG A 495 -14.58 -24.23 24.01
N MET A 496 -13.73 -23.48 23.32
CA MET A 496 -13.84 -23.23 21.88
C MET A 496 -13.78 -24.52 21.05
N LEU A 497 -12.98 -25.48 21.51
CA LEU A 497 -12.77 -26.78 20.87
C LEU A 497 -13.70 -27.87 21.40
N SER A 498 -14.84 -27.50 21.98
CA SER A 498 -15.87 -28.49 22.32
C SER A 498 -16.34 -29.23 21.08
N TRP A 499 -16.33 -30.57 21.11
CA TRP A 499 -16.68 -31.39 19.93
C TRP A 499 -18.12 -31.15 19.48
N GLN A 500 -19.05 -31.14 20.44
CA GLN A 500 -20.45 -30.80 20.17
C GLN A 500 -20.61 -29.28 20.03
N ARG A 501 -21.16 -28.83 18.90
CA ARG A 501 -21.33 -27.40 18.60
C ARG A 501 -22.07 -26.66 19.71
N VAL A 502 -23.12 -27.26 20.27
CA VAL A 502 -23.99 -26.62 21.29
C VAL A 502 -23.26 -26.31 22.60
N HIS A 503 -22.11 -26.94 22.85
CA HIS A 503 -21.28 -26.66 24.03
C HIS A 503 -20.25 -25.56 23.76
N ARG A 504 -20.06 -25.14 22.50
CA ARG A 504 -19.16 -24.03 22.19
C ARG A 504 -19.83 -22.71 22.58
N PRO A 505 -19.11 -21.84 23.31
CA PRO A 505 -19.61 -20.51 23.66
C PRO A 505 -19.70 -19.62 22.42
N HIS A 506 -20.50 -18.56 22.51
CA HIS A 506 -20.48 -17.49 21.53
C HIS A 506 -19.24 -16.58 21.71
N ALA A 507 -18.83 -15.87 20.66
CA ALA A 507 -17.68 -14.96 20.71
C ALA A 507 -17.83 -13.89 21.81
N ASN A 508 -19.03 -13.34 22.02
CA ASN A 508 -19.30 -12.37 23.08
C ASN A 508 -19.10 -12.94 24.50
N GLU A 509 -19.46 -14.21 24.72
CA GLU A 509 -19.28 -14.87 26.02
C GLU A 509 -17.78 -15.10 26.30
N LEU A 510 -17.01 -15.41 25.26
CA LEU A 510 -15.55 -15.55 25.37
C LEU A 510 -14.88 -14.22 25.74
N LEU A 511 -15.36 -13.09 25.20
CA LEU A 511 -14.84 -11.74 25.50
C LEU A 511 -15.09 -11.31 26.95
N GLN A 512 -16.05 -11.91 27.66
CA GLN A 512 -16.30 -11.61 29.07
C GLN A 512 -15.36 -12.34 30.04
N SER A 513 -14.43 -13.16 29.51
CA SER A 513 -13.45 -13.88 30.33
C SER A 513 -12.55 -12.92 31.09
N LYS A 514 -12.35 -13.17 32.39
CA LYS A 514 -11.40 -12.42 33.25
C LYS A 514 -9.97 -12.46 32.72
N LEU A 515 -9.65 -13.42 31.86
CA LEU A 515 -8.37 -13.53 31.17
C LEU A 515 -7.94 -12.24 30.48
N TRP A 516 -8.90 -11.49 29.93
CA TRP A 516 -8.60 -10.31 29.12
C TRP A 516 -8.37 -9.03 29.94
N SER A 517 -8.71 -9.03 31.24
CA SER A 517 -8.59 -7.85 32.12
C SER A 517 -7.21 -7.19 32.04
N LYS A 518 -6.13 -7.99 32.09
CA LYS A 518 -4.74 -7.51 32.01
C LYS A 518 -4.36 -6.86 30.67
N LEU A 519 -5.14 -7.08 29.61
CA LEU A 519 -4.88 -6.50 28.28
C LEU A 519 -5.66 -5.20 28.04
N VAL A 520 -6.74 -4.97 28.79
CA VAL A 520 -7.60 -3.78 28.63
C VAL A 520 -6.99 -2.56 29.33
N ASP A 521 -6.27 -2.77 30.44
CA ASP A 521 -5.66 -1.69 31.25
C ASP A 521 -4.44 -1.00 30.59
N GLY A 522 -3.97 -1.48 29.43
CA GLY A 522 -2.79 -0.94 28.72
C GLY A 522 -3.08 -0.27 27.37
N ALA A 523 -4.35 -0.16 26.95
CA ALA A 523 -4.73 0.26 25.61
C ALA A 523 -5.89 1.27 25.60
N GLU A 524 -5.75 2.39 26.31
CA GLU A 524 -6.57 3.57 26.01
C GLU A 524 -6.07 4.24 24.71
N ALA A 525 -6.85 4.00 23.65
CA ALA A 525 -6.99 4.66 22.35
C ALA A 525 -5.93 5.68 21.87
N PRO A 526 -5.42 5.54 20.62
CA PRO A 526 -5.16 6.70 19.79
C PRO A 526 -6.47 7.10 19.08
N ASN A 527 -6.99 8.26 19.49
CA ASN A 527 -7.95 9.13 18.83
C ASN A 527 -8.67 8.58 17.58
N ALA A 528 -9.96 8.32 17.77
CA ALA A 528 -10.95 8.48 16.72
C ALA A 528 -10.95 9.94 16.25
N ASP A 529 -10.12 10.26 15.26
CA ASP A 529 -10.35 11.44 14.42
C ASP A 529 -9.92 11.16 12.97
N ILE A 530 -10.75 10.38 12.28
CA ILE A 530 -10.77 10.26 10.81
C ILE A 530 -12.03 10.99 10.29
N SER A 531 -12.54 11.98 11.03
CA SER A 531 -13.71 12.77 10.67
C SER A 531 -13.36 14.15 10.09
N ALA A 532 -12.41 14.22 9.16
CA ALA A 532 -12.16 15.45 8.42
C ALA A 532 -11.79 15.18 6.96
N SER A 533 -12.77 14.77 6.15
CA SER A 533 -12.87 15.09 4.70
C SER A 533 -14.16 14.55 4.03
N ALA A 534 -15.21 14.25 4.78
CA ALA A 534 -16.53 14.02 4.20
C ALA A 534 -17.36 15.29 4.33
N HIS A 535 -17.23 16.25 3.40
CA HIS A 535 -18.24 17.26 3.03
C HIS A 535 -17.67 18.21 1.96
N VAL A 536 -17.74 17.86 0.67
CA VAL A 536 -18.21 18.73 -0.45
C VAL A 536 -18.49 17.82 -1.66
N LEU A 537 -19.71 17.29 -1.74
CA LEU A 537 -20.35 16.94 -3.01
C LEU A 537 -21.75 17.54 -2.99
N LYS A 538 -21.81 18.84 -3.29
CA LYS A 538 -23.08 19.52 -3.56
C LYS A 538 -23.59 19.07 -4.93
N ARG A 539 -24.76 18.44 -4.90
CA ARG A 539 -25.81 18.41 -5.94
C ARG A 539 -25.53 19.33 -7.13
N VAL A 540 -25.31 18.74 -8.30
CA VAL A 540 -25.71 19.36 -9.58
C VAL A 540 -27.09 18.80 -9.90
N LYS A 541 -28.11 19.66 -9.79
CA LYS A 541 -29.43 19.41 -10.36
C LYS A 541 -29.34 19.47 -11.89
N ARG A 542 -29.90 18.47 -12.56
CA ARG A 542 -30.91 18.73 -13.60
C ARG A 542 -32.22 18.12 -13.12
#